data_AF-A0A2U3MYB5-F1
#
_entry.id   AF-A0A2U3MYB5-F1
#
_cell.length_a   1.000
_cell.length_b   1.000
_cell.length_c   1.000
_cell.angle_alpha   90.00
_cell.angle_beta   90.00
_cell.angle_gamma   90.00
#
_symmetry.space_group_name_H-M   'P 1'
#
loop_
_entity.id
_entity.type
_entity.pdbx_description
1 polymer ?
#
loop_
_entity_poly.entity_id
_entity_poly.type
_entity_poly.pdbx_seq_one_letter_code
_entity_poly.pdbx_strand_id
1 'polypeptide(L)' 'MNISEQILKRGLKHVLDGQKKNTCYMLDENGREVQITKAMVVTVCQQVLKQCRNIKN' A
#
# COMPACT_ATOMS: atom_id res chain seq x y z
N MET A 1 3.34 29.10 -12.03
CA MET A 1 3.64 27.72 -11.58
C MET A 1 3.45 27.68 -10.08
N ASN A 2 2.39 27.04 -9.59
CA ASN A 2 1.93 27.17 -8.20
C ASN A 2 2.78 26.29 -7.26
N ILE A 3 3.19 26.81 -6.10
CA ILE A 3 4.04 26.12 -5.12
C ILE A 3 3.38 24.80 -4.67
N SER A 4 2.05 24.79 -4.54
CA SER A 4 1.26 23.61 -4.18
C SER A 4 1.46 22.44 -5.16
N GLU A 5 1.58 22.73 -6.45
CA GLU A 5 1.74 21.71 -7.49
C GLU A 5 3.15 21.09 -7.45
N GLN A 6 4.16 21.87 -7.05
CA GLN A 6 5.52 21.38 -6.88
C GLN A 6 5.67 20.49 -5.64
N ILE A 7 4.96 20.79 -4.55
CA ILE A 7 4.96 19.98 -3.32
C ILE A 7 4.36 18.60 -3.59
N LEU A 8 3.20 18.56 -4.26
CA LEU A 8 2.54 17.31 -4.67
C LEU A 8 3.46 16.44 -5.55
N LYS A 9 4.10 17.04 -6.56
CA LYS A 9 5.01 16.32 -7.46
C LYS A 9 6.24 15.76 -6.74
N ARG A 10 6.84 16.52 -5.81
CA ARG A 10 8.01 16.07 -5.03
C ARG A 10 7.66 14.93 -4.05
N GLY A 11 6.52 15.03 -3.36
CA GLY A 11 6.04 13.98 -2.47
C GLY A 11 5.73 12.68 -3.20
N LEU A 12 5.08 12.75 -4.36
CA LEU A 12 4.81 11.59 -5.21
C LEU A 12 6.08 10.96 -5.76
N LYS A 13 7.07 11.78 -6.19
CA LYS A 13 8.32 11.27 -6.75
C LYS A 13 9.09 10.42 -5.74
N HIS A 14 9.19 10.85 -4.47
CA HIS A 14 9.83 10.06 -3.41
C HIS A 14 9.12 8.72 -3.13
N VAL A 15 7.79 8.67 -3.23
CA VAL A 15 7.00 7.44 -3.08
C VAL A 15 7.19 6.49 -4.28
N LEU A 16 7.37 7.05 -5.48
CA LEU A 16 7.49 6.29 -6.72
C LEU A 16 8.93 5.80 -6.99
N ASP A 17 9.96 6.58 -6.64
CA ASP A 17 11.39 6.21 -6.77
C ASP A 17 11.81 5.11 -5.78
N GLY A 18 11.03 4.89 -4.72
CA GLY A 18 11.29 3.87 -3.69
C GLY A 18 10.86 2.44 -4.06
N GLN A 19 10.50 2.15 -5.32
CA GLN A 19 10.08 0.82 -5.74
C GLN A 19 11.26 -0.17 -5.80
N LYS A 20 11.81 -0.50 -4.62
CA LYS A 20 12.47 -1.80 -4.44
C LYS A 20 11.45 -2.86 -4.84
N LYS A 21 11.85 -3.78 -5.73
CA LYS A 21 11.04 -4.96 -6.06
C LYS A 21 10.65 -5.62 -4.73
N ASN A 22 9.36 -5.64 -4.41
CA ASN A 22 8.88 -6.24 -3.16
C ASN A 22 9.25 -7.73 -3.18
N THR A 23 10.27 -8.10 -2.42
CA THR A 23 10.73 -9.49 -2.23
C THR A 23 10.03 -10.17 -1.05
N CYS A 24 8.86 -9.67 -0.66
CA CYS A 24 8.13 -10.19 0.49
C CYS A 24 7.29 -11.40 0.07
N TYR A 25 7.37 -12.45 0.87
CA TYR A 25 6.57 -13.67 0.72
C TYR A 25 5.75 -13.90 2.00
N MET A 26 4.61 -14.55 1.83
CA MET A 26 3.74 -15.06 2.89
C MET A 26 3.63 -16.58 2.71
N LEU A 27 3.36 -17.32 3.79
CA LEU A 27 3.03 -18.74 3.68
C LEU A 27 1.52 -18.90 3.55
N ASP A 28 1.09 -19.75 2.61
CA ASP A 28 -0.30 -20.21 2.57
C ASP A 28 -0.59 -21.25 3.68
N GLU A 29 -1.84 -21.68 3.76
CA GLU A 29 -2.30 -22.67 4.76
C GLU A 29 -1.60 -24.04 4.64
N ASN A 30 -1.01 -24.33 3.48
CA ASN A 30 -0.25 -25.55 3.21
C ASN A 30 1.26 -25.34 3.42
N GLY A 31 1.68 -24.18 3.94
CA GLY A 31 3.07 -23.83 4.17
C GLY A 31 3.86 -23.47 2.91
N ARG A 32 3.19 -23.12 1.79
CA ARG A 32 3.86 -22.73 0.54
C ARG A 32 4.11 -21.23 0.49
N GLU A 33 5.26 -20.84 -0.04
CA GLU A 33 5.60 -19.44 -0.25
C GLU A 33 4.77 -18.82 -1.38
N VAL A 34 4.08 -17.73 -1.06
CA VAL A 34 3.27 -16.92 -1.97
C VAL A 34 3.80 -15.49 -1.93
N GLN A 35 4.09 -14.92 -3.10
CA GLN A 35 4.59 -13.55 -3.17
C GLN A 35 3.52 -12.55 -2.75
N ILE A 36 3.88 -11.62 -1.87
CA ILE A 36 2.99 -10.52 -1.46
C ILE A 36 2.91 -9.52 -2.60
N THR A 37 1.71 -9.39 -3.18
CA THR A 37 1.44 -8.45 -4.27
C THR A 37 0.88 -7.13 -3.75
N LYS A 38 1.02 -6.06 -4.54
CA LYS A 38 0.40 -4.76 -4.25
C LYS A 38 -1.12 -4.87 -4.08
N ALA A 39 -1.78 -5.73 -4.87
CA ALA A 39 -3.22 -5.94 -4.80
C ALA A 39 -3.66 -6.51 -3.45
N MET A 40 -2.88 -7.45 -2.88
CA MET A 40 -3.14 -8.00 -1.55
C MET A 40 -3.08 -6.91 -0.48
N VAL A 41 -2.01 -6.10 -0.49
CA VAL A 41 -1.84 -5.00 0.47
C VAL A 41 -2.98 -3.99 0.37
N VAL A 42 -3.34 -3.58 -0.85
CA VAL A 42 -4.45 -2.63 -1.08
C VAL A 42 -5.78 -3.19 -0.56
N THR A 43 -6.04 -4.48 -0.75
CA THR A 43 -7.26 -5.13 -0.28
C THR A 43 -7.35 -5.10 1.24
N VAL A 44 -6.27 -5.46 1.94
CA VAL A 44 -6.21 -5.41 3.40
C VAL A 44 -6.40 -3.99 3.93
N CYS A 45 -5.73 -2.99 3.33
CA CYS A 45 -5.93 -1.59 3.71
C CYS A 45 -7.38 -1.15 3.54
N GLN A 46 -8.06 -1.55 2.46
CA GLN A 46 -9.48 -1.25 2.25
C GLN A 46 -10.37 -1.90 3.32
N GLN A 47 -10.07 -3.13 3.73
CA GLN A 47 -10.80 -3.81 4.80
C GLN A 47 -10.65 -3.09 6.14
N VAL A 48 -9.41 -2.73 6.51
CA VAL A 48 -9.13 -1.97 7.74
C VAL A 48 -9.86 -0.62 7.73
N LEU A 49 -9.78 0.13 6.61
CA LEU A 49 -10.49 1.41 6.50
C LEU A 49 -12.00 1.28 6.62
N LYS A 50 -12.60 0.22 6.06
CA LYS A 50 -14.02 -0.09 6.23
C LYS A 50 -14.36 -0.35 7.69
N GLN A 51 -13.54 -1.14 8.39
CA GLN A 51 -13.73 -1.40 9.82
C GLN A 51 -13.66 -0.11 10.62
N CYS A 52 -12.63 0.73 10.42
CA CYS A 52 -12.50 2.02 11.10
C CYS A 52 -13.68 2.96 10.85
N ARG A 53 -14.22 3.00 9.63
CA ARG A 53 -15.38 3.84 9.29
C ARG A 53 -16.69 3.34 9.87
N ASN A 54 -16.79 2.04 10.13
CA ASN A 54 -17.97 1.44 10.75
C ASN A 54 -17.97 1.58 12.28
N ILE A 55 -16.88 2.05 12.89
CA ILE A 55 -16.87 2.49 14.29
C ILE A 55 -17.61 3.84 14.35
N LYS A 56 -18.94 3.80 14.38
CA LYS A 56 -19.76 4.91 14.86
C LYS A 56 -19.90 4.76 16.37
N ASN A 57 -19.48 5.79 17.10
CA ASN A 57 -19.68 5.98 18.53
C ASN A 57 -21.12 5.72 18.96
#